data_AF-A0A2E7PQC4-F1
#
_entry.id   AF-A0A2E7PQC4-F1
#
_cell.length_a   1.000
_cell.length_b   1.000
_cell.length_c   1.000
_cell.angle_alpha   90.00
_cell.angle_beta   90.00
_cell.angle_gamma   90.00
#
_symmetry.space_group_name_H-M   'P 1'
#
loop_
_entity.id
_entity.type
_entity.pdbx_description
1 polymer ?
#
loop_
_entity_poly.entity_id
_entity_poly.type
_entity_poly.pdbx_seq_one_letter_code
_entity_poly.pdbx_strand_id
1 'polypeptide(L)' 'YRREDGGRGFGFTGGHNHLNWGNDDFRKTVLNAILWVAKAKVPKEGVPSKVTKEDLYANLDGRRGKKPAPKSAPGAKKK' A
#
# COMPACT_ATOMS: atom_id res chain seq x y z
N TYR A 1 25.47 21.07 3.58
CA TYR A 1 24.97 20.78 4.93
C TYR A 1 24.89 19.28 5.12
N ARG A 2 25.54 18.72 6.15
CA ARG A 2 25.45 17.31 6.53
C ARG A 2 24.67 17.26 7.85
N ARG A 3 23.62 16.42 7.92
CA ARG A 3 22.84 16.25 9.16
C ARG A 3 23.70 15.51 10.19
N GLU A 4 23.84 16.05 11.39
CA GLU A 4 24.67 15.47 12.46
C GLU A 4 24.18 14.08 12.89
N ASP A 5 22.87 13.86 12.84
CA ASP A 5 22.23 12.59 13.15
C ASP A 5 22.15 11.63 11.94
N GLY A 6 22.65 12.05 10.78
CA GLY A 6 22.55 11.33 9.51
C GLY A 6 21.13 11.25 8.93
N GLY A 7 21.02 10.75 7.70
CA GLY A 7 19.74 10.52 7.02
C GLY A 7 19.66 9.09 6.49
N ARG A 8 18.43 8.56 6.41
CA ARG A 8 18.12 7.29 5.75
C ARG A 8 17.23 7.58 4.54
N GLY A 9 17.44 6.85 3.45
CA GLY A 9 16.67 7.00 2.22
C GLY A 9 16.25 5.64 1.70
N PHE A 10 15.03 5.56 1.17
CA PHE A 10 14.48 4.37 0.55
C PHE A 10 13.84 4.75 -0.78
N GLY A 11 14.16 4.02 -1.84
CA GLY A 11 13.60 4.21 -3.18
C GLY A 11 12.83 2.98 -3.63
N PHE A 12 11.70 3.18 -4.29
CA PHE A 12 10.82 2.08 -4.72
C PHE A 12 10.06 2.44 -6.01
N THR A 13 10.22 1.62 -7.06
CA THR A 13 9.61 1.86 -8.39
C THR A 13 8.26 1.15 -8.58
N GLY A 14 7.80 0.37 -7.60
CA GLY A 14 6.59 -0.45 -7.69
C GLY A 14 5.27 0.32 -7.58
N GLY A 15 5.28 1.62 -7.30
CA GLY A 15 4.09 2.42 -6.99
C GLY A 15 3.15 2.76 -8.16
N HIS A 16 3.41 2.27 -9.37
CA HIS A 16 2.66 2.64 -10.57
C HIS A 16 1.31 1.90 -10.72
N ASN A 17 1.16 0.70 -10.15
CA ASN A 17 -0.10 -0.05 -10.17
C ASN A 17 -0.76 -0.03 -8.79
N HIS A 18 -1.84 0.75 -8.65
CA HIS A 18 -2.55 0.94 -7.38
C HIS A 18 -3.06 -0.37 -6.76
N LEU A 19 -3.46 -1.36 -7.56
CA LEU A 19 -4.00 -2.61 -7.03
C LEU A 19 -2.95 -3.45 -6.29
N ASN A 20 -1.65 -3.17 -6.47
CA ASN A 20 -0.58 -3.82 -5.72
C ASN A 20 -0.66 -3.52 -4.21
N TRP A 21 -1.31 -2.42 -3.80
CA TRP A 21 -1.56 -2.16 -2.39
C TRP A 21 -2.47 -3.22 -1.74
N GLY A 22 -3.16 -4.07 -2.51
CA GLY A 22 -3.84 -5.25 -1.99
C GLY A 22 -2.90 -6.37 -1.55
N ASN A 23 -1.64 -6.39 -2.00
CA ASN A 23 -0.65 -7.39 -1.61
C ASN A 23 0.01 -7.02 -0.27
N ASP A 24 -0.06 -7.95 0.68
CA ASP A 24 0.43 -7.74 2.04
C ASP A 24 1.93 -7.49 2.13
N ASP A 25 2.74 -8.19 1.34
CA ASP A 25 4.20 -8.03 1.36
C ASP A 25 4.66 -6.76 0.64
N PHE A 26 3.92 -6.34 -0.38
CA PHE A 26 4.11 -5.03 -1.01
C PHE A 26 3.91 -3.91 0.01
N ARG A 27 2.80 -3.95 0.76
CA ARG A 27 2.53 -3.00 1.85
C ARG A 27 3.57 -3.08 2.96
N LYS A 28 3.88 -4.29 3.43
CA LYS A 28 4.83 -4.52 4.52
C LYS A 28 6.20 -3.94 4.20
N THR A 29 6.69 -4.11 2.97
CA THR A 29 7.95 -3.53 2.49
C THR A 29 7.94 -2.00 2.63
N VAL A 30 6.92 -1.34 2.10
CA VAL A 30 6.81 0.12 2.14
C VAL A 30 6.65 0.64 3.58
N LEU A 31 5.80 0.00 4.39
CA LEU A 31 5.55 0.41 5.77
C LEU A 31 6.80 0.24 6.67
N ASN A 32 7.51 -0.88 6.52
CA ASN A 32 8.79 -1.09 7.21
C ASN A 32 9.83 -0.04 6.80
N ALA A 33 9.88 0.30 5.51
CA ALA A 33 10.78 1.32 5.01
C ALA A 33 10.45 2.72 5.57
N ILE A 34 9.16 3.08 5.68
CA ILE A 34 8.73 4.34 6.30
C ILE A 34 9.23 4.43 7.75
N LEU A 35 8.99 3.39 8.56
CA LEU A 35 9.49 3.36 9.94
C LEU A 35 11.01 3.46 9.98
N TRP A 36 11.70 2.71 9.12
CA TRP A 36 13.17 2.72 9.07
C TRP A 36 13.73 4.10 8.70
N VAL A 37 13.16 4.78 7.70
CA VAL A 37 13.55 6.13 7.28
C VAL A 37 13.28 7.16 8.38
N ALA A 38 12.15 7.03 9.08
CA ALA A 38 11.79 7.86 10.23
C ALA A 38 12.63 7.55 11.49
N LYS A 39 13.60 6.63 11.42
CA LYS A 39 14.41 6.12 12.54
C LYS A 39 13.56 5.52 13.68
N ALA A 40 12.34 5.10 13.37
CA ALA A 40 11.48 4.35 14.28
C ALA A 40 11.87 2.87 14.32
N LYS A 41 11.43 2.16 15.36
CA LYS A 41 11.65 0.72 15.51
C LYS A 41 10.75 -0.05 14.53
N VAL A 42 11.36 -0.86 13.68
CA VAL A 42 10.63 -1.81 12.82
C VAL A 42 10.29 -3.06 13.65
N PRO A 43 9.02 -3.51 13.70
CA PRO A 43 8.65 -4.75 14.39
C PRO A 43 9.35 -5.96 13.77
N LYS A 44 9.63 -6.99 14.58
CA LYS A 44 10.30 -8.23 14.13
C LYS A 44 9.52 -8.95 13.02
N GLU A 45 8.19 -8.98 13.16
CA GLU A 45 7.29 -9.60 12.18
C GLU A 45 6.85 -8.62 11.06
N GLY A 46 7.41 -7.42 11.04
CA GLY A 46 7.01 -6.32 10.15
C GLY A 46 5.77 -5.57 10.64
N VAL A 47 5.49 -4.44 9.99
CA VAL A 47 4.32 -3.61 10.31
C VAL A 47 3.04 -4.36 9.94
N PRO A 48 2.12 -4.60 10.90
CA PRO A 48 0.83 -5.21 10.61
C PRO A 48 0.00 -4.25 9.75
N SER A 49 -0.63 -4.77 8.69
CA SER A 49 -1.54 -3.99 7.86
C SER A 49 -2.64 -4.86 7.26
N LYS A 50 -3.84 -4.30 7.15
CA LYS A 50 -4.98 -4.92 6.49
C LYS A 50 -5.67 -3.87 5.63
N VAL A 51 -6.00 -4.25 4.40
CA VAL A 51 -6.73 -3.41 3.45
C VAL A 51 -7.78 -4.29 2.78
N THR A 52 -9.02 -3.82 2.73
CA THR A 52 -10.10 -4.49 2.02
C THR A 52 -10.14 -4.07 0.56
N LYS A 53 -10.92 -4.77 -0.26
CA LYS A 53 -11.13 -4.35 -1.65
C LYS A 53 -11.77 -2.96 -1.67
N GLU A 54 -12.76 -2.73 -0.81
CA GLU A 54 -13.47 -1.46 -0.68
C GLU A 54 -12.51 -0.32 -0.36
N ASP A 55 -11.56 -0.53 0.55
CA ASP A 55 -10.52 0.45 0.91
C ASP A 55 -9.63 0.82 -0.29
N LEU A 56 -9.21 -0.16 -1.10
CA LEU A 56 -8.40 0.10 -2.32
C LEU A 56 -9.11 1.02 -3.30
N TYR A 57 -10.44 0.98 -3.31
CA TYR A 57 -11.27 1.62 -4.30
C TYR A 57 -11.91 2.93 -3.81
N ALA A 58 -11.95 3.18 -2.50
CA ALA A 58 -12.63 4.32 -1.89
C ALA A 58 -12.17 5.69 -2.43
N ASN A 59 -10.87 5.83 -2.75
CA ASN A 59 -10.24 7.07 -3.21
C ASN A 59 -9.45 6.89 -4.52
N LEU A 60 -9.66 5.77 -5.21
CA LEU A 60 -9.07 5.60 -6.53
C LEU A 60 -9.81 6.53 -7.49
N ASP A 61 -9.09 7.29 -8.31
CA ASP A 61 -9.68 8.00 -9.44
C ASP A 61 -9.88 7.01 -10.58
N GLY A 62 -11.07 6.97 -11.14
CA GLY A 62 -11.31 6.08 -12.27
C GLY A 62 -10.93 6.74 -13.58
N ARG A 63 -10.64 5.92 -14.57
CA ARG A 63 -10.22 6.42 -15.89
C ARG A 63 -11.40 7.15 -16.55
N ARG A 64 -11.14 8.38 -17.02
CA ARG A 64 -12.08 9.16 -17.87
C ARG A 64 -13.48 9.30 -17.27
N GLY A 65 -13.58 9.78 -16.03
CA GLY A 65 -14.85 10.14 -15.39
C GLY A 65 -15.74 8.97 -14.96
N LYS A 66 -15.24 7.73 -15.00
CA LYS A 66 -15.94 6.57 -14.43
C LYS A 66 -15.52 6.37 -12.98
N LYS A 67 -16.43 6.00 -12.07
CA LYS A 67 -16.05 5.53 -10.73
C LYS A 67 -15.26 4.22 -10.87
N PRO A 68 -14.11 4.06 -10.21
CA PRO A 68 -13.28 2.86 -10.37
C PRO A 68 -13.74 1.67 -9.53
N ALA A 69 -14.73 1.85 -8.65
CA ALA A 69 -15.06 0.97 -7.53
C ALA A 69 -16.42 0.25 -7.66
N PRO A 70 -16.62 -0.94 -7.05
CA PRO A 70 -17.57 -1.95 -7.53
C PRO A 70 -19.04 -1.83 -7.03
N LYS A 71 -20.01 -2.41 -7.78
CA LYS A 71 -21.37 -2.76 -7.30
C LYS A 71 -21.47 -4.25 -6.92
N SER A 72 -22.31 -4.56 -5.92
CA SER A 72 -22.39 -5.78 -5.09
C SER A 72 -22.54 -7.15 -5.80
N ALA A 73 -22.04 -8.22 -5.14
CA ALA A 73 -22.29 -9.63 -5.48
C ALA A 73 -23.71 -10.09 -5.05
N PRO A 74 -24.37 -11.01 -5.77
CA PRO A 74 -24.41 -12.41 -5.31
C PRO A 74 -24.44 -13.46 -6.46
N GLY A 75 -23.69 -14.56 -6.30
CA GLY A 75 -23.82 -15.75 -7.17
C GLY A 75 -22.69 -15.92 -8.19
N ALA A 76 -21.62 -16.61 -7.80
CA ALA A 76 -20.69 -17.21 -8.75
C ALA A 76 -20.24 -18.59 -8.28
N LYS A 77 -21.21 -19.51 -8.14
CA LYS A 77 -21.00 -20.87 -8.67
C LYS A 77 -21.50 -20.84 -10.10
N LYS A 78 -20.59 -20.84 -11.08
CA LYS A 78 -20.94 -21.32 -12.42
C LYS A 78 -20.88 -22.84 -12.38
N LYS A 79 -21.94 -23.46 -12.89
CA LYS A 79 -22.07 -24.91 -13.10
C LYS A 79 -20.95 -25.42 -14.00
#